data_AF-A0A432IN85-F1
#
_entry.id   AF-A0A432IN85-F1
#
_cell.length_a   1.000
_cell.length_b   1.000
_cell.length_c   1.000
_cell.angle_alpha   90.00
_cell.angle_beta   90.00
_cell.angle_gamma   90.00
#
_symmetry.space_group_name_H-M   'P 1'
#
loop_
_entity.id
_entity.type
_entity.pdbx_description
1 polymer ?
#
loop_
_entity_poly.entity_id
_entity_poly.type
_entity_poly.pdbx_seq_one_letter_code
_entity_poly.pdbx_strand_id
1 'polypeptide(L)'
;MSHLLDAVRLAQSRGIRPFTVFESRCEMKNRFHQSLLLVLFLSTSLGAAPSVPGSHLWDLNEVYSNFDGTIQFIEIYQPTSACCENNLGAKWIESASTGSLFTFPAGIVGNTGFKHILIGTAGFAALPGAPAPDFVLPDNFLGLSGDTITFYFYDEWVYSATQLPLDGVNSLQVNLGTGLLETGLNSPTNFSDATGSVDAGGPPPPPISISFSIASDTASESAGTYNATVVISEIPTADIPVAISFSGTATSGVDYSASAALLIPAGLDPPTIDVPITLLDDGDVEGDETAILSLLVPTGVVLGTPSSFTLTIGDDDAPPVIEFVRGDTNADSAVDITDPIFLLTYLFSQGSASCLLALDSNDDNGVDLADAISLLTFLFNNGPAPPAPYPTCGQDATPGGTLECAGFAACP
;
A
#
# COMPACT_ATOMS: atom_id res chain seq x y z
N MET A 1 3.81 48.96 1.93
CA MET A 1 4.19 49.77 3.10
C MET A 1 3.01 49.79 4.10
N SER A 2 2.78 48.70 4.82
CA SER A 2 1.83 48.64 5.97
C SER A 2 1.86 47.32 6.78
N HIS A 3 2.79 46.39 6.54
CA HIS A 3 2.85 45.12 7.30
C HIS A 3 4.23 44.75 7.83
N LEU A 4 5.17 45.70 7.87
CA LEU A 4 6.54 45.48 8.37
C LEU A 4 6.86 46.27 9.65
N LEU A 5 5.86 46.94 10.25
CA LEU A 5 6.03 47.67 11.52
C LEU A 5 5.52 46.91 12.76
N ASP A 6 4.75 45.82 12.61
CA ASP A 6 4.21 45.09 13.77
C ASP A 6 5.09 43.93 14.24
N ALA A 7 6.01 43.42 13.42
CA ALA A 7 6.94 42.35 13.84
C ALA A 7 8.08 42.84 14.74
N VAL A 8 8.35 44.16 14.77
CA VAL A 8 9.41 44.74 15.61
C VAL A 8 8.92 45.03 17.05
N ARG A 9 7.61 45.05 17.30
CA ARG A 9 7.06 45.29 18.64
C ARG A 9 6.87 44.03 19.52
N LEU A 10 7.11 42.83 19.01
CA LEU A 10 6.98 41.60 19.79
C LEU A 10 8.30 41.00 20.32
N ALA A 11 9.46 41.51 19.89
CA ALA A 11 10.77 40.97 20.30
C ALA A 11 11.43 41.68 21.49
N GLN A 12 10.82 42.73 22.05
CA GLN A 12 11.36 43.49 23.20
C GLN A 12 10.82 43.06 24.58
N SER A 13 10.00 42.02 24.68
CA SER A 13 9.43 41.56 25.98
C SER A 13 10.14 40.35 26.62
N ARG A 14 11.23 39.82 26.02
CA ARG A 14 11.88 38.59 26.52
C ARG A 14 13.39 38.68 26.79
N GLY A 15 13.91 39.83 27.21
CA GLY A 15 15.11 39.90 28.07
C GLY A 15 16.38 39.11 27.69
N ILE A 16 16.71 38.94 26.40
CA ILE A 16 17.96 38.30 25.98
C ILE A 16 18.99 39.39 25.66
N ARG A 17 20.14 39.35 26.36
CA ARG A 17 21.26 40.29 26.21
C ARG A 17 22.09 39.95 24.96
N PRO A 18 22.66 40.93 24.23
CA PRO A 18 23.56 40.66 23.12
C PRO A 18 24.97 40.33 23.62
N PHE A 19 25.60 39.32 23.01
CA PHE A 19 27.02 39.01 23.18
C PHE A 19 27.82 39.59 22.00
N THR A 20 28.97 40.15 22.35
CA THR A 20 29.89 41.00 21.58
C THR A 20 30.50 40.36 20.33
N VAL A 21 30.54 41.13 19.23
CA VAL A 21 31.41 40.91 18.06
C VAL A 21 32.67 41.77 18.23
N PHE A 22 33.84 41.14 18.11
CA PHE A 22 35.14 41.82 18.09
C PHE A 22 35.36 42.47 16.71
N GLU A 23 35.55 43.79 16.69
CA GLU A 23 36.16 44.51 15.56
C GLU A 23 37.67 44.26 15.53
N SER A 24 38.23 44.15 14.33
CA SER A 24 39.61 44.58 14.06
C SER A 24 39.67 45.19 12.68
N ARG A 25 39.88 46.51 12.67
CA ARG A 25 40.17 47.34 11.50
C ARG A 25 41.62 47.13 11.06
N CYS A 26 41.90 47.11 9.76
CA CYS A 26 43.00 47.93 9.21
C CYS A 26 42.79 48.20 7.72
N GLU A 27 43.15 49.43 7.33
CA GLU A 27 42.84 50.11 6.08
C GLU A 27 43.58 49.56 4.85
N MET A 28 42.98 49.73 3.66
CA MET A 28 43.69 49.65 2.38
C MET A 28 43.41 50.91 1.57
N LYS A 29 44.45 51.71 1.29
CA LYS A 29 44.39 52.87 0.40
C LYS A 29 45.52 52.79 -0.65
N ASN A 30 45.07 52.83 -1.91
CA ASN A 30 45.71 53.35 -3.14
C ASN A 30 46.94 52.66 -3.79
N ARG A 31 46.64 52.05 -4.95
CA ARG A 31 47.22 52.23 -6.32
C ARG A 31 48.63 52.83 -6.48
N PHE A 32 49.50 52.22 -7.31
CA PHE A 32 50.04 52.79 -8.57
C PHE A 32 51.00 51.85 -9.36
N HIS A 33 51.23 52.21 -10.63
CA HIS A 33 51.81 51.54 -11.80
C HIS A 33 53.33 51.15 -11.84
N GLN A 34 53.60 50.12 -12.65
CA GLN A 34 54.64 49.92 -13.71
C GLN A 34 56.18 50.00 -13.46
N SER A 35 56.84 48.93 -13.95
CA SER A 35 58.10 48.84 -14.73
C SER A 35 59.50 48.77 -14.07
N LEU A 36 60.08 47.55 -14.21
CA LEU A 36 61.41 47.21 -14.76
C LEU A 36 62.70 47.72 -14.08
N LEU A 37 63.44 46.81 -13.41
CA LEU A 37 64.91 46.68 -13.58
C LEU A 37 65.45 45.34 -13.03
N LEU A 38 66.00 44.55 -13.95
CA LEU A 38 66.81 43.34 -13.78
C LEU A 38 68.24 43.79 -13.36
N VAL A 39 68.92 43.21 -12.37
CA VAL A 39 69.92 42.12 -12.48
C VAL A 39 70.67 42.09 -11.13
N LEU A 40 70.77 40.95 -10.44
CA LEU A 40 72.05 40.26 -10.15
C LEU A 40 71.80 38.93 -9.40
N PHE A 41 72.54 37.91 -9.85
CA PHE A 41 72.48 36.50 -9.52
C PHE A 41 72.57 36.13 -8.03
N LEU A 42 71.67 35.24 -7.58
CA LEU A 42 72.01 34.22 -6.58
C LEU A 42 71.44 32.86 -7.03
N SER A 43 72.36 31.93 -7.18
CA SER A 43 72.22 30.59 -7.72
C SER A 43 71.34 29.66 -6.87
N THR A 44 70.39 29.00 -7.54
CA THR A 44 69.94 27.61 -7.36
C THR A 44 69.95 27.01 -5.94
N SER A 45 68.77 27.03 -5.32
CA SER A 45 68.12 25.81 -4.80
C SER A 45 66.62 26.11 -4.59
N LEU A 46 65.85 26.15 -5.68
CA LEU A 46 64.43 25.83 -5.57
C LEU A 46 64.40 24.34 -5.24
N GLY A 47 64.25 24.02 -3.95
CA GLY A 47 63.75 22.71 -3.58
C GLY A 47 62.45 22.51 -4.36
N ALA A 48 62.41 21.45 -5.16
CA ALA A 48 61.15 20.99 -5.71
C ALA A 48 60.17 20.90 -4.54
N ALA A 49 59.09 21.68 -4.59
CA ALA A 49 57.92 21.32 -3.81
C ALA A 49 57.61 19.86 -4.17
N PRO A 50 57.30 18.98 -3.20
CA PRO A 50 56.91 17.62 -3.53
C PRO A 50 55.76 17.71 -4.54
N SER A 51 55.99 17.23 -5.77
CA SER A 51 54.91 16.95 -6.70
C SER A 51 54.01 15.94 -6.00
N VAL A 52 52.79 16.35 -5.65
CA VAL A 52 51.81 15.44 -5.06
C VAL A 52 51.57 14.32 -6.08
N PRO A 53 51.89 13.05 -5.77
CA PRO A 53 51.70 11.96 -6.71
C PRO A 53 50.20 11.71 -6.84
N GLY A 54 49.58 12.18 -7.94
CA GLY A 54 48.16 11.96 -8.17
C GLY A 54 47.48 12.86 -9.21
N SER A 55 48.21 13.71 -9.94
CA SER A 55 47.58 14.46 -11.04
C SER A 55 47.35 13.58 -12.28
N HIS A 56 46.17 13.69 -12.87
CA HIS A 56 45.79 13.14 -14.18
C HIS A 56 44.97 14.19 -14.96
N LEU A 57 44.74 13.91 -16.24
CA LEU A 57 44.03 14.75 -17.22
C LEU A 57 42.66 14.17 -17.61
N TRP A 58 42.37 12.93 -17.23
CA TRP A 58 41.12 12.24 -17.51
C TRP A 58 40.06 12.55 -16.47
N ASP A 59 38.86 12.94 -16.89
CA ASP A 59 37.75 13.22 -16.00
C ASP A 59 36.62 12.21 -16.19
N LEU A 60 35.86 11.86 -15.14
CA LEU A 60 34.60 11.12 -15.26
C LEU A 60 33.63 11.93 -16.14
N ASN A 61 33.00 11.27 -17.12
CA ASN A 61 32.16 11.93 -18.12
C ASN A 61 30.73 11.38 -18.22
N GLU A 62 30.57 10.06 -18.17
CA GLU A 62 29.28 9.39 -18.31
C GLU A 62 29.24 8.07 -17.54
N VAL A 63 28.14 7.79 -16.87
CA VAL A 63 27.93 6.57 -16.07
C VAL A 63 26.53 6.03 -16.34
N TYR A 64 26.45 4.72 -16.59
CA TYR A 64 25.21 4.06 -16.97
C TYR A 64 25.04 2.71 -16.25
N SER A 65 23.79 2.37 -15.94
CA SER A 65 23.40 1.03 -15.51
C SER A 65 22.00 0.69 -16.02
N ASN A 66 21.77 -0.57 -16.39
CA ASN A 66 20.42 -1.11 -16.48
C ASN A 66 19.85 -1.41 -15.07
N PHE A 67 18.56 -1.78 -15.00
CA PHE A 67 17.82 -1.96 -13.75
C PHE A 67 18.42 -3.00 -12.77
N ASP A 68 19.08 -4.04 -13.28
CA ASP A 68 19.64 -5.10 -12.43
C ASP A 68 21.18 -5.00 -12.24
N GLY A 69 21.84 -4.01 -12.84
CA GLY A 69 23.28 -3.78 -12.69
C GLY A 69 24.19 -4.67 -13.54
N THR A 70 23.63 -5.58 -14.35
CA THR A 70 24.41 -6.51 -15.18
C THR A 70 25.01 -5.83 -16.44
N ILE A 71 24.40 -4.73 -16.88
CA ILE A 71 24.85 -3.94 -18.03
C ILE A 71 25.21 -2.54 -17.53
N GLN A 72 26.51 -2.27 -17.46
CA GLN A 72 27.04 -1.00 -16.95
C GLN A 72 28.17 -0.51 -17.84
N PHE A 73 28.35 0.81 -17.88
CA PHE A 73 29.59 1.40 -18.37
C PHE A 73 29.95 2.66 -17.60
N ILE A 74 31.24 2.97 -17.62
CA ILE A 74 31.84 4.19 -17.13
C ILE A 74 32.67 4.75 -18.28
N GLU A 75 32.46 6.01 -18.60
CA GLU A 75 33.25 6.75 -19.57
C GLU A 75 34.07 7.83 -18.86
N ILE A 76 35.36 7.89 -19.19
CA ILE A 76 36.24 9.00 -18.81
C ILE A 76 36.65 9.77 -20.06
N TYR A 77 36.75 11.09 -19.95
CA TYR A 77 37.03 12.02 -21.04
C TYR A 77 38.19 12.93 -20.68
N GLN A 78 39.06 13.22 -21.64
CA GLN A 78 40.14 14.17 -21.44
C GLN A 78 39.75 15.56 -21.99
N PRO A 79 39.39 16.55 -21.16
CA PRO A 79 38.75 17.79 -21.63
C PRO A 79 39.70 18.83 -22.22
N THR A 80 40.97 18.49 -22.41
CA THR A 80 41.99 19.42 -22.90
C THR A 80 42.71 18.86 -24.13
N SER A 81 43.32 19.78 -24.89
CA SER A 81 44.21 19.43 -26.00
C SER A 81 45.60 18.95 -25.52
N ALA A 82 45.85 18.91 -24.21
CA ALA A 82 47.09 18.35 -23.69
C ALA A 82 47.15 16.91 -24.15
N CYS A 83 48.25 16.48 -24.76
CA CYS A 83 48.34 15.11 -25.18
C CYS A 83 49.05 14.27 -24.14
N CYS A 84 48.92 12.98 -24.35
CA CYS A 84 49.93 11.99 -24.04
C CYS A 84 49.91 11.48 -22.59
N GLU A 85 48.79 11.62 -21.86
CA GLU A 85 48.57 10.82 -20.63
C GLU A 85 48.13 9.40 -20.99
N ASN A 86 49.07 8.64 -21.53
CA ASN A 86 48.87 7.28 -22.00
C ASN A 86 49.00 6.24 -20.88
N ASN A 87 49.66 6.59 -19.77
CA ASN A 87 49.96 5.65 -18.70
C ASN A 87 48.78 5.51 -17.73
N LEU A 88 47.86 4.60 -18.05
CA LEU A 88 46.77 4.19 -17.17
C LEU A 88 47.15 3.01 -16.28
N GLY A 89 48.25 2.32 -16.54
CA GLY A 89 48.65 1.14 -15.77
C GLY A 89 48.74 1.45 -14.27
N ALA A 90 48.06 0.62 -13.46
CA ALA A 90 47.90 0.78 -12.00
C ALA A 90 46.98 1.93 -11.53
N LYS A 91 46.39 2.72 -12.44
CA LYS A 91 45.25 3.57 -12.09
C LYS A 91 44.01 2.71 -11.86
N TRP A 92 43.03 3.25 -11.16
CA TRP A 92 41.85 2.52 -10.77
C TRP A 92 40.60 3.39 -10.76
N ILE A 93 39.44 2.72 -10.88
CA ILE A 93 38.11 3.23 -10.60
C ILE A 93 37.57 2.41 -9.42
N GLU A 94 36.96 3.06 -8.45
CA GLU A 94 36.34 2.42 -7.28
C GLU A 94 34.87 2.84 -7.19
N SER A 95 34.00 1.89 -6.81
CA SER A 95 32.65 2.14 -6.32
C SER A 95 32.62 1.95 -4.82
N ALA A 96 32.30 3.01 -4.08
CA ALA A 96 32.17 2.92 -2.62
C ALA A 96 30.95 2.08 -2.20
N SER A 97 29.88 2.09 -3.00
CA SER A 97 28.62 1.40 -2.71
C SER A 97 28.77 -0.12 -2.80
N THR A 98 29.48 -0.62 -3.82
CA THR A 98 29.69 -2.07 -4.01
C THR A 98 31.00 -2.56 -3.40
N GLY A 99 31.95 -1.65 -3.11
CA GLY A 99 33.32 -1.97 -2.72
C GLY A 99 34.16 -2.53 -3.88
N SER A 100 33.69 -2.38 -5.12
CA SER A 100 34.38 -2.89 -6.30
C SER A 100 35.51 -1.96 -6.73
N LEU A 101 36.64 -2.55 -7.14
CA LEU A 101 37.82 -1.84 -7.63
C LEU A 101 38.22 -2.38 -9.00
N PHE A 102 38.17 -1.53 -10.02
CA PHE A 102 38.67 -1.83 -11.36
C PHE A 102 40.05 -1.20 -11.51
N THR A 103 41.09 -2.00 -11.77
CA THR A 103 42.45 -1.51 -12.05
C THR A 103 42.74 -1.64 -13.53
N PHE A 104 43.17 -0.56 -14.17
CA PHE A 104 43.51 -0.58 -15.59
C PHE A 104 44.67 -1.56 -15.87
N PRO A 105 44.46 -2.55 -16.76
CA PRO A 105 45.44 -3.61 -17.00
C PRO A 105 46.65 -3.13 -17.82
N ALA A 106 46.49 -2.05 -18.59
CA ALA A 106 47.52 -1.46 -19.42
C ALA A 106 47.24 0.02 -19.67
N GLY A 107 48.25 0.73 -20.18
CA GLY A 107 48.04 2.05 -20.78
C GLY A 107 47.40 1.96 -22.17
N ILE A 108 47.06 3.11 -22.72
CA ILE A 108 46.57 3.30 -24.08
C ILE A 108 47.68 3.86 -24.98
N VAL A 109 47.53 3.72 -26.29
CA VAL A 109 48.51 4.21 -27.26
C VAL A 109 47.86 5.20 -28.20
N GLY A 110 48.34 6.44 -28.19
CA GLY A 110 47.90 7.46 -29.14
C GLY A 110 47.98 8.87 -28.58
N ASN A 111 47.28 9.78 -29.26
CA ASN A 111 46.98 11.09 -28.72
C ASN A 111 45.75 10.98 -27.81
N THR A 112 45.84 11.52 -26.60
CA THR A 112 44.78 11.49 -25.60
C THR A 112 43.97 12.79 -25.54
N GLY A 113 44.40 13.84 -26.24
CA GLY A 113 43.70 15.11 -26.29
C GLY A 113 42.27 14.94 -26.82
N PHE A 114 41.28 15.37 -26.04
CA PHE A 114 39.84 15.24 -26.35
C PHE A 114 39.37 13.82 -26.64
N LYS A 115 40.05 12.81 -26.06
CA LYS A 115 39.65 11.42 -26.20
C LYS A 115 38.77 10.97 -25.05
N HIS A 116 38.00 9.93 -25.33
CA HIS A 116 37.22 9.18 -24.36
C HIS A 116 37.87 7.82 -24.13
N ILE A 117 37.63 7.21 -22.97
CA ILE A 117 37.90 5.80 -22.73
C ILE A 117 36.61 5.21 -22.17
N LEU A 118 36.17 4.14 -22.82
CA LEU A 118 34.96 3.43 -22.44
C LEU A 118 35.30 2.15 -21.68
N ILE A 119 34.81 2.04 -20.45
CA ILE A 119 34.95 0.86 -19.59
C ILE A 119 33.56 0.27 -19.41
N GLY A 120 33.27 -0.88 -20.03
CA GLY A 120 31.91 -1.44 -20.07
C GLY A 120 31.88 -2.92 -19.68
N THR A 121 30.76 -3.38 -19.11
CA THR A 121 30.59 -4.80 -18.76
C THR A 121 30.54 -5.68 -20.01
N ALA A 122 30.71 -6.99 -19.82
CA ALA A 122 30.55 -7.95 -20.92
C ALA A 122 29.12 -7.90 -21.50
N GLY A 123 28.12 -7.66 -20.64
CA GLY A 123 26.72 -7.45 -21.06
C GLY A 123 26.57 -6.22 -21.95
N PHE A 124 27.18 -5.09 -21.59
CA PHE A 124 27.21 -3.89 -22.43
C PHE A 124 27.86 -4.14 -23.80
N ALA A 125 29.04 -4.78 -23.81
CA ALA A 125 29.76 -5.07 -25.06
C ALA A 125 28.98 -5.97 -26.03
N ALA A 126 28.03 -6.76 -25.53
CA ALA A 126 27.17 -7.63 -26.33
C ALA A 126 25.92 -6.94 -26.90
N LEU A 127 25.60 -5.71 -26.47
CA LEU A 127 24.41 -5.01 -26.93
C LEU A 127 24.53 -4.58 -28.40
N PRO A 128 23.48 -4.79 -29.23
CA PRO A 128 23.47 -4.27 -30.58
C PRO A 128 23.64 -2.74 -30.62
N GLY A 129 24.63 -2.26 -31.37
CA GLY A 129 24.90 -0.82 -31.50
C GLY A 129 25.80 -0.22 -30.42
N ALA A 130 26.19 -1.00 -29.41
CA ALA A 130 27.17 -0.56 -28.42
C ALA A 130 28.56 -0.37 -29.06
N PRO A 131 29.23 0.77 -28.85
CA PRO A 131 30.65 0.89 -29.14
C PRO A 131 31.45 -0.14 -28.34
N ALA A 132 32.46 -0.74 -28.97
CA ALA A 132 33.32 -1.70 -28.27
C ALA A 132 34.05 -1.01 -27.12
N PRO A 133 33.94 -1.49 -25.86
CA PRO A 133 34.70 -0.94 -24.74
C PRO A 133 36.20 -1.05 -24.95
N ASP A 134 36.94 -0.05 -24.49
CA ASP A 134 38.40 -0.08 -24.42
C ASP A 134 38.87 -1.03 -23.31
N PHE A 135 38.08 -1.16 -22.24
CA PHE A 135 38.33 -2.08 -21.13
C PHE A 135 37.03 -2.75 -20.66
N VAL A 136 37.16 -3.97 -20.12
CA VAL A 136 36.02 -4.74 -19.59
C VAL A 136 35.83 -4.45 -18.11
N LEU A 137 34.65 -3.95 -17.76
CA LEU A 137 34.20 -3.74 -16.38
C LEU A 137 33.66 -5.05 -15.80
N PRO A 138 33.91 -5.36 -14.52
CA PRO A 138 33.18 -6.41 -13.82
C PRO A 138 31.68 -6.11 -13.76
N ASP A 139 30.84 -7.15 -13.76
CA ASP A 139 29.39 -6.99 -13.61
C ASP A 139 29.03 -6.45 -12.20
N ASN A 140 27.95 -5.68 -12.09
CA ASN A 140 27.47 -5.09 -10.83
C ASN A 140 28.53 -4.22 -10.12
N PHE A 141 29.33 -3.50 -10.90
CA PHE A 141 30.39 -2.63 -10.39
C PHE A 141 29.83 -1.39 -9.70
N LEU A 142 28.80 -0.75 -10.27
CA LEU A 142 28.20 0.48 -9.76
C LEU A 142 27.01 0.20 -8.83
N GLY A 143 26.86 1.03 -7.80
CA GLY A 143 25.70 1.01 -6.91
C GLY A 143 24.44 1.59 -7.57
N LEU A 144 23.33 0.85 -7.53
CA LEU A 144 22.08 1.27 -8.18
C LEU A 144 21.27 2.31 -7.37
N SER A 145 21.45 2.31 -6.05
CA SER A 145 20.70 3.17 -5.12
C SER A 145 21.53 4.35 -4.58
N GLY A 146 22.50 4.79 -5.37
CA GLY A 146 23.47 5.81 -5.01
C GLY A 146 24.87 5.24 -4.79
N ASP A 147 25.87 6.04 -5.13
CA ASP A 147 27.28 5.66 -5.09
C ASP A 147 28.21 6.87 -5.00
N THR A 148 29.44 6.59 -4.59
CA THR A 148 30.60 7.46 -4.77
C THR A 148 31.57 6.72 -5.68
N ILE A 149 31.69 7.19 -6.92
CA ILE A 149 32.66 6.66 -7.89
C ILE A 149 33.90 7.54 -7.80
N THR A 150 35.06 6.92 -7.58
CA THR A 150 36.33 7.63 -7.56
C THR A 150 37.23 7.10 -8.66
N PHE A 151 37.75 7.99 -9.49
CA PHE A 151 38.83 7.68 -10.43
C PHE A 151 40.15 8.25 -9.92
N TYR A 152 41.13 7.37 -9.75
CA TYR A 152 42.55 7.64 -9.45
C TYR A 152 42.90 8.97 -8.76
N PHE A 153 42.33 9.20 -7.57
CA PHE A 153 42.45 10.42 -6.77
C PHE A 153 41.95 11.69 -7.51
N TYR A 154 41.23 12.56 -6.81
CA TYR A 154 40.78 13.89 -7.26
C TYR A 154 39.60 13.95 -8.23
N ASP A 155 39.28 12.88 -8.95
CA ASP A 155 38.00 12.78 -9.65
C ASP A 155 37.04 11.87 -8.89
N GLU A 156 35.93 12.47 -8.47
CA GLU A 156 34.89 11.82 -7.68
C GLU A 156 33.51 12.28 -8.14
N TRP A 157 32.65 11.31 -8.44
CA TRP A 157 31.23 11.53 -8.65
C TRP A 157 30.44 10.95 -7.49
N VAL A 158 29.48 11.72 -7.00
CA VAL A 158 28.51 11.26 -6.01
C VAL A 158 27.12 11.40 -6.59
N TYR A 159 26.36 10.30 -6.61
CA TYR A 159 24.94 10.32 -6.99
C TYR A 159 24.09 9.62 -5.95
N SER A 160 22.86 10.10 -5.79
CA SER A 160 21.85 9.56 -4.90
C SER A 160 20.95 8.54 -5.61
N ALA A 161 20.09 7.85 -4.84
CA ALA A 161 19.26 6.74 -5.30
C ALA A 161 18.35 7.02 -6.51
N THR A 162 18.07 8.28 -6.82
CA THR A 162 17.17 8.66 -7.93
C THR A 162 17.89 9.35 -9.08
N GLN A 163 19.21 9.55 -8.98
CA GLN A 163 19.97 10.30 -9.98
C GLN A 163 20.49 9.41 -11.10
N LEU A 164 20.89 8.17 -10.80
CA LEU A 164 21.26 7.21 -11.84
C LEU A 164 19.98 6.66 -12.49
N PRO A 165 19.69 6.96 -13.76
CA PRO A 165 18.58 6.33 -14.47
C PRO A 165 18.83 4.83 -14.60
N LEU A 166 17.78 4.04 -14.41
CA LEU A 166 17.78 2.57 -14.50
C LEU A 166 16.80 2.07 -15.57
N ASP A 167 16.40 2.96 -16.47
CA ASP A 167 15.40 2.72 -17.53
C ASP A 167 15.96 1.99 -18.75
N GLY A 168 17.25 1.66 -18.73
CA GLY A 168 17.94 0.96 -19.81
C GLY A 168 18.33 1.83 -21.00
N VAL A 169 18.07 3.15 -20.97
CA VAL A 169 18.25 4.05 -22.12
C VAL A 169 18.95 5.35 -21.74
N ASN A 170 18.69 5.91 -20.57
CA ASN A 170 19.35 7.13 -20.14
C ASN A 170 20.59 6.80 -19.28
N SER A 171 21.53 7.74 -19.21
CA SER A 171 22.73 7.70 -18.37
C SER A 171 22.83 8.96 -17.51
N LEU A 172 23.74 8.93 -16.53
CA LEU A 172 24.15 10.10 -15.77
C LEU A 172 25.41 10.68 -16.42
N GLN A 173 25.37 11.94 -16.81
CA GLN A 173 26.43 12.61 -17.58
C GLN A 173 26.80 13.97 -16.97
N VAL A 174 27.99 14.48 -17.26
CA VAL A 174 28.36 15.86 -16.91
C VAL A 174 27.79 16.86 -17.92
N ASN A 175 27.04 17.84 -17.43
CA ASN A 175 26.70 19.02 -18.21
C ASN A 175 27.94 19.93 -18.33
N LEU A 176 28.57 19.97 -19.50
CA LEU A 176 29.77 20.77 -19.74
C LEU A 176 29.57 22.30 -19.58
N GLY A 177 28.32 22.78 -19.60
CA GLY A 177 27.99 24.20 -19.39
C GLY A 177 27.85 24.59 -17.92
N THR A 178 27.50 23.64 -17.04
CA THR A 178 27.26 23.91 -15.61
C THR A 178 28.21 23.18 -14.67
N GLY A 179 28.90 22.14 -15.15
CA GLY A 179 29.74 21.25 -14.36
C GLY A 179 28.94 20.35 -13.40
N LEU A 180 27.61 20.27 -13.54
CA LEU A 180 26.74 19.44 -12.71
C LEU A 180 26.37 18.14 -13.43
N LEU A 181 26.04 17.11 -12.66
CA LEU A 181 25.50 15.86 -13.17
C LEU A 181 24.05 16.04 -13.62
N GLU A 182 23.71 15.52 -14.79
CA GLU A 182 22.37 15.50 -15.35
C GLU A 182 22.05 14.13 -15.97
N THR A 183 20.76 13.85 -16.13
CA THR A 183 20.30 12.66 -16.84
C THR A 183 20.10 12.99 -18.32
N GLY A 184 20.62 12.16 -19.21
CA GLY A 184 20.47 12.29 -20.66
C GLY A 184 20.44 10.94 -21.36
N LEU A 185 20.14 10.94 -22.66
CA LEU A 185 20.25 9.73 -23.48
C LEU A 185 21.70 9.23 -23.47
N ASN A 186 21.92 7.95 -23.24
CA ASN A 186 23.28 7.44 -23.17
C ASN A 186 24.02 7.64 -24.51
N SER A 187 25.27 8.07 -24.43
CA SER A 187 26.12 8.42 -25.58
C SER A 187 27.57 7.92 -25.48
N PRO A 188 27.81 6.66 -25.04
CA PRO A 188 29.16 6.16 -24.83
C PRO A 188 30.03 6.30 -26.08
N THR A 189 31.29 6.64 -25.87
CA THR A 189 32.31 6.89 -26.87
C THR A 189 33.61 6.23 -26.44
N ASN A 190 34.17 5.37 -27.29
CA ASN A 190 35.45 4.72 -27.01
C ASN A 190 36.65 5.53 -27.51
N PHE A 191 37.87 5.08 -27.22
CA PHE A 191 39.12 5.76 -27.59
C PHE A 191 39.32 5.92 -29.10
N SER A 192 38.67 5.07 -29.89
CA SER A 192 38.68 5.13 -31.36
C SER A 192 37.62 6.08 -31.94
N ASP A 193 36.96 6.88 -31.10
CA ASP A 193 35.85 7.78 -31.42
C ASP A 193 34.60 7.07 -31.98
N ALA A 194 34.46 5.76 -31.72
CA ALA A 194 33.21 5.08 -32.00
C ALA A 194 32.20 5.47 -30.90
N THR A 195 31.08 6.04 -31.32
CA THR A 195 29.99 6.50 -30.44
C THR A 195 28.67 5.86 -30.86
N GLY A 196 27.75 5.72 -29.91
CA GLY A 196 26.43 5.15 -30.12
C GLY A 196 25.53 5.37 -28.92
N SER A 197 24.31 4.84 -28.98
CA SER A 197 23.39 4.77 -27.85
C SER A 197 22.88 3.34 -27.74
N VAL A 198 22.71 2.84 -26.52
CA VAL A 198 22.25 1.48 -26.24
C VAL A 198 20.86 1.46 -25.59
N ASP A 199 20.13 0.37 -25.77
CA ASP A 199 18.89 0.08 -25.05
C ASP A 199 19.03 -1.30 -24.40
N ALA A 200 19.15 -1.33 -23.08
CA ALA A 200 19.25 -2.58 -22.31
C ALA A 200 17.88 -3.12 -21.86
N GLY A 201 16.79 -2.46 -22.26
CA GLY A 201 15.46 -2.65 -21.71
C GLY A 201 15.33 -2.05 -20.31
N GLY A 202 14.19 -1.41 -20.05
CA GLY A 202 13.82 -0.96 -18.71
C GLY A 202 13.53 -2.14 -17.77
N PRO A 203 13.25 -1.85 -16.47
CA PRO A 203 12.75 -2.88 -15.56
C PRO A 203 11.58 -3.63 -16.21
N PRO A 204 11.51 -4.98 -16.07
CA PRO A 204 10.32 -5.70 -16.46
C PRO A 204 9.11 -5.07 -15.76
N PRO A 205 7.96 -4.91 -16.45
CA PRO A 205 6.75 -4.39 -15.82
C PRO A 205 6.43 -5.18 -14.54
N PRO A 206 5.99 -4.52 -13.46
CA PRO A 206 5.54 -5.24 -12.28
C PRO A 206 4.43 -6.22 -12.68
N PRO A 207 4.39 -7.43 -12.08
CA PRO A 207 3.30 -8.36 -12.33
C PRO A 207 1.95 -7.71 -11.99
N ILE A 208 0.92 -8.01 -12.78
CA ILE A 208 -0.46 -7.60 -12.46
C ILE A 208 -0.82 -8.10 -11.06
N SER A 209 -1.31 -7.21 -10.20
CA SER A 209 -1.85 -7.58 -8.89
C SER A 209 -3.38 -7.47 -8.88
N ILE A 210 -4.04 -8.44 -8.25
CA ILE A 210 -5.51 -8.51 -8.12
C ILE A 210 -5.89 -8.59 -6.64
N SER A 211 -6.83 -7.74 -6.22
CA SER A 211 -7.35 -7.71 -4.84
C SER A 211 -8.83 -7.36 -4.81
N PHE A 212 -9.50 -7.59 -3.69
CA PHE A 212 -10.80 -6.94 -3.43
C PHE A 212 -10.60 -5.45 -3.12
N SER A 213 -11.62 -4.63 -3.37
CA SER A 213 -11.59 -3.19 -3.05
C SER A 213 -11.63 -2.92 -1.53
N ILE A 214 -12.30 -3.80 -0.80
CA ILE A 214 -12.46 -3.77 0.67
C ILE A 214 -12.32 -5.19 1.22
N ALA A 215 -12.07 -5.31 2.53
CA ALA A 215 -11.84 -6.61 3.18
C ALA A 215 -13.12 -7.26 3.71
N SER A 216 -14.16 -6.49 3.99
CA SER A 216 -15.43 -6.99 4.52
C SER A 216 -16.57 -6.00 4.32
N ASP A 217 -17.79 -6.51 4.29
CA ASP A 217 -19.02 -5.73 4.32
C ASP A 217 -20.18 -6.56 4.89
N THR A 218 -21.36 -5.96 5.01
CA THR A 218 -22.57 -6.60 5.50
C THR A 218 -23.75 -6.34 4.57
N ALA A 219 -24.61 -7.33 4.37
CA ALA A 219 -25.87 -7.18 3.64
C ALA A 219 -26.94 -8.06 4.30
N SER A 220 -28.20 -7.65 4.24
CA SER A 220 -29.32 -8.51 4.62
C SER A 220 -29.56 -9.56 3.53
N GLU A 221 -30.01 -10.75 3.91
CA GLU A 221 -30.37 -11.83 2.98
C GLU A 221 -31.40 -11.40 1.92
N SER A 222 -32.33 -10.50 2.27
CA SER A 222 -33.33 -9.93 1.36
C SER A 222 -32.78 -8.86 0.38
N ALA A 223 -31.48 -8.51 0.45
CA ALA A 223 -30.88 -7.54 -0.47
C ALA A 223 -30.74 -8.06 -1.92
N GLY A 224 -30.96 -9.36 -2.14
CA GLY A 224 -31.03 -10.01 -3.45
C GLY A 224 -29.66 -10.25 -4.09
N THR A 225 -28.89 -9.22 -4.42
CA THR A 225 -27.53 -9.41 -4.97
C THR A 225 -26.55 -8.40 -4.41
N TYR A 226 -25.46 -8.90 -3.84
CA TYR A 226 -24.31 -8.13 -3.42
C TYR A 226 -23.18 -8.25 -4.45
N ASN A 227 -22.54 -7.14 -4.81
CA ASN A 227 -21.43 -7.11 -5.77
C ASN A 227 -20.12 -6.82 -5.03
N ALA A 228 -19.28 -7.84 -4.86
CA ALA A 228 -17.93 -7.66 -4.33
C ALA A 228 -17.00 -7.16 -5.45
N THR A 229 -16.47 -5.95 -5.32
CA THR A 229 -15.59 -5.38 -6.35
C THR A 229 -14.16 -5.88 -6.22
N VAL A 230 -13.61 -6.36 -7.34
CA VAL A 230 -12.21 -6.72 -7.52
C VAL A 230 -11.49 -5.60 -8.30
N VAL A 231 -10.29 -5.25 -7.85
CA VAL A 231 -9.42 -4.22 -8.42
C VAL A 231 -8.18 -4.88 -9.03
N ILE A 232 -7.79 -4.41 -10.21
CA ILE A 232 -6.62 -4.84 -10.95
C ILE A 232 -5.64 -3.66 -11.04
N SER A 233 -4.34 -3.90 -10.82
CA SER A 233 -3.32 -2.84 -10.76
C SER A 233 -3.11 -2.08 -12.07
N GLU A 234 -3.46 -2.68 -13.20
CA GLU A 234 -3.36 -2.10 -14.54
C GLU A 234 -4.35 -2.77 -15.50
N ILE A 235 -4.55 -2.15 -16.68
CA ILE A 235 -5.43 -2.70 -17.72
C ILE A 235 -4.79 -3.99 -18.28
N PRO A 236 -5.45 -5.16 -18.16
CA PRO A 236 -4.90 -6.40 -18.68
C PRO A 236 -4.74 -6.37 -20.19
N THR A 237 -3.63 -6.89 -20.71
CA THR A 237 -3.42 -7.03 -22.17
C THR A 237 -3.88 -8.39 -22.71
N ALA A 238 -4.24 -9.31 -21.82
CA ALA A 238 -4.78 -10.63 -22.11
C ALA A 238 -5.81 -11.01 -21.04
N ASP A 239 -6.70 -11.95 -21.35
CA ASP A 239 -7.68 -12.46 -20.40
C ASP A 239 -6.99 -13.20 -19.24
N ILE A 240 -7.45 -12.94 -18.00
CA ILE A 240 -6.93 -13.54 -16.78
C ILE A 240 -8.02 -14.39 -16.13
N PRO A 241 -7.90 -15.74 -16.13
CA PRO A 241 -8.82 -16.60 -15.40
C PRO A 241 -8.42 -16.64 -13.91
N VAL A 242 -9.30 -16.14 -13.05
CA VAL A 242 -9.17 -16.16 -11.59
C VAL A 242 -10.15 -17.17 -11.01
N ALA A 243 -9.70 -17.95 -10.03
CA ALA A 243 -10.58 -18.82 -9.25
C ALA A 243 -10.90 -18.18 -7.90
N ILE A 244 -12.08 -18.46 -7.38
CA ILE A 244 -12.55 -18.02 -6.06
C ILE A 244 -12.86 -19.27 -5.24
N SER A 245 -12.25 -19.39 -4.07
CA SER A 245 -12.66 -20.37 -3.07
C SER A 245 -13.57 -19.72 -2.04
N PHE A 246 -14.60 -20.44 -1.63
CA PHE A 246 -15.58 -19.99 -0.63
C PHE A 246 -15.42 -20.76 0.69
N SER A 247 -15.65 -20.07 1.80
CA SER A 247 -15.69 -20.62 3.16
C SER A 247 -16.55 -19.73 4.07
N GLY A 248 -16.63 -20.00 5.36
CA GLY A 248 -17.45 -19.23 6.31
C GLY A 248 -18.47 -20.11 7.03
N THR A 249 -19.46 -19.49 7.66
CA THR A 249 -20.60 -20.20 8.28
C THR A 249 -21.76 -20.40 7.31
N ALA A 250 -21.94 -19.45 6.38
CA ALA A 250 -22.94 -19.46 5.32
C ALA A 250 -22.75 -20.65 4.37
N THR A 251 -23.82 -21.39 4.09
CA THR A 251 -23.87 -22.54 3.18
C THR A 251 -24.26 -22.13 1.75
N SER A 252 -23.36 -22.36 0.80
CA SER A 252 -23.66 -22.10 -0.61
C SER A 252 -24.81 -22.98 -1.13
N GLY A 253 -25.81 -22.33 -1.73
CA GLY A 253 -27.05 -22.91 -2.24
C GLY A 253 -28.19 -22.92 -1.23
N VAL A 254 -27.93 -22.57 0.04
CA VAL A 254 -28.95 -22.33 1.07
C VAL A 254 -29.10 -20.83 1.24
N ASP A 255 -28.07 -20.15 1.75
CA ASP A 255 -28.12 -18.72 2.08
C ASP A 255 -27.42 -17.82 1.03
N TYR A 256 -26.55 -18.36 0.15
CA TYR A 256 -26.08 -17.62 -1.04
C TYR A 256 -25.68 -18.49 -2.25
N SER A 257 -25.63 -17.88 -3.43
CA SER A 257 -25.08 -18.48 -4.66
C SER A 257 -24.10 -17.55 -5.37
N ALA A 258 -22.93 -18.07 -5.77
CA ALA A 258 -21.91 -17.30 -6.48
C ALA A 258 -21.04 -18.21 -7.37
N SER A 259 -20.39 -17.62 -8.39
CA SER A 259 -19.47 -18.34 -9.27
C SER A 259 -18.08 -18.48 -8.64
N ALA A 260 -17.51 -19.69 -8.66
CA ALA A 260 -16.11 -19.94 -8.29
C ALA A 260 -15.10 -19.58 -9.40
N ALA A 261 -15.57 -19.12 -10.56
CA ALA A 261 -14.75 -18.68 -11.67
C ALA A 261 -15.04 -17.20 -11.98
N LEU A 262 -13.97 -16.42 -12.09
CA LEU A 262 -13.97 -15.02 -12.49
C LEU A 262 -13.06 -14.87 -13.71
N LEU A 263 -13.59 -14.37 -14.82
CA LEU A 263 -12.79 -14.04 -16.01
C LEU A 263 -12.59 -12.52 -16.05
N ILE A 264 -11.35 -12.07 -15.97
CA ILE A 264 -11.00 -10.66 -16.15
C ILE A 264 -10.57 -10.50 -17.62
N PRO A 265 -11.33 -9.77 -18.45
CA PRO A 265 -11.04 -9.66 -19.87
C PRO A 265 -9.86 -8.71 -20.14
N ALA A 266 -9.16 -8.95 -21.25
CA ALA A 266 -8.22 -8.00 -21.81
C ALA A 266 -8.90 -6.65 -22.12
N GLY A 267 -8.21 -5.55 -21.86
CA GLY A 267 -8.70 -4.20 -22.13
C GLY A 267 -9.75 -3.68 -21.14
N LEU A 268 -9.92 -4.32 -19.98
CA LEU A 268 -10.85 -3.87 -18.94
C LEU A 268 -10.47 -2.47 -18.41
N ASP A 269 -11.29 -1.47 -18.75
CA ASP A 269 -11.12 -0.06 -18.38
C ASP A 269 -12.47 0.56 -17.94
N PRO A 270 -12.64 0.98 -16.66
CA PRO A 270 -11.64 0.96 -15.59
C PRO A 270 -11.25 -0.48 -15.19
N PRO A 271 -10.05 -0.70 -14.61
CA PRO A 271 -9.53 -2.03 -14.25
C PRO A 271 -10.17 -2.56 -12.96
N THR A 272 -11.50 -2.66 -12.96
CA THR A 272 -12.33 -3.15 -11.86
C THR A 272 -13.42 -4.06 -12.41
N ILE A 273 -13.74 -5.13 -11.70
CA ILE A 273 -14.79 -6.06 -12.06
C ILE A 273 -15.56 -6.50 -10.82
N ASP A 274 -16.88 -6.65 -10.94
CA ASP A 274 -17.72 -7.10 -9.83
C ASP A 274 -17.87 -8.63 -9.85
N VAL A 275 -17.83 -9.21 -8.66
CA VAL A 275 -18.20 -10.60 -8.38
C VAL A 275 -19.60 -10.59 -7.78
N PRO A 276 -20.64 -10.98 -8.54
CA PRO A 276 -22.00 -11.04 -8.00
C PRO A 276 -22.17 -12.23 -7.06
N ILE A 277 -22.77 -11.96 -5.91
CA ILE A 277 -23.18 -12.92 -4.89
C ILE A 277 -24.70 -12.75 -4.76
N THR A 278 -25.46 -13.75 -5.19
CA THR A 278 -26.91 -13.78 -4.99
C THR A 278 -27.18 -14.24 -3.57
N LEU A 279 -27.89 -13.41 -2.80
CA LEU A 279 -28.35 -13.75 -1.46
C LEU A 279 -29.71 -14.42 -1.57
N LEU A 280 -29.91 -15.49 -0.81
CA LEU A 280 -31.08 -16.34 -0.87
C LEU A 280 -31.90 -16.09 0.39
N ASP A 281 -32.92 -15.26 0.22
CA ASP A 281 -33.90 -14.88 1.24
C ASP A 281 -34.87 -16.05 1.49
N ASP A 282 -35.04 -16.46 2.75
CA ASP A 282 -36.03 -17.46 3.13
C ASP A 282 -36.98 -17.04 4.27
N GLY A 283 -37.22 -17.89 5.25
CA GLY A 283 -38.18 -17.64 6.35
C GLY A 283 -37.77 -18.35 7.64
N ASP A 284 -36.59 -18.95 7.67
CA ASP A 284 -36.06 -19.69 8.81
C ASP A 284 -35.16 -18.76 9.63
N VAL A 285 -35.30 -18.78 10.96
CA VAL A 285 -34.46 -17.94 11.84
C VAL A 285 -33.13 -18.66 12.08
N GLU A 286 -32.06 -18.16 11.46
CA GLU A 286 -30.72 -18.74 11.46
C GLU A 286 -29.70 -17.84 12.19
N GLY A 287 -29.94 -16.53 12.19
CA GLY A 287 -29.04 -15.49 12.71
C GLY A 287 -27.89 -15.17 11.74
N ASP A 288 -27.11 -14.11 12.02
CA ASP A 288 -26.08 -13.64 11.08
C ASP A 288 -25.01 -14.69 10.74
N GLU A 289 -24.80 -14.88 9.43
CA GLU A 289 -23.80 -15.81 8.88
C GLU A 289 -22.74 -15.10 8.03
N THR A 290 -21.70 -15.84 7.60
CA THR A 290 -20.58 -15.26 6.84
C THR A 290 -20.23 -16.07 5.61
N ALA A 291 -20.07 -15.38 4.48
CA ALA A 291 -19.49 -15.90 3.24
C ALA A 291 -18.11 -15.26 3.00
N ILE A 292 -17.05 -16.06 2.99
CA ILE A 292 -15.66 -15.61 2.82
C ILE A 292 -15.14 -16.05 1.45
N LEU A 293 -14.85 -15.07 0.60
CA LEU A 293 -14.28 -15.26 -0.73
C LEU A 293 -12.77 -15.08 -0.67
N SER A 294 -12.00 -16.01 -1.23
CA SER A 294 -10.54 -15.88 -1.36
C SER A 294 -10.11 -16.04 -2.81
N LEU A 295 -9.28 -15.13 -3.29
CA LEU A 295 -8.79 -15.11 -4.68
C LEU A 295 -7.64 -16.12 -4.86
N LEU A 296 -7.68 -16.85 -5.97
CA LEU A 296 -6.60 -17.70 -6.47
C LEU A 296 -6.23 -17.24 -7.88
N VAL A 297 -4.98 -16.79 -8.05
CA VAL A 297 -4.49 -16.20 -9.31
C VAL A 297 -3.57 -17.15 -10.06
N PRO A 298 -3.50 -17.07 -11.41
CA PRO A 298 -2.61 -17.89 -12.23
C PRO A 298 -1.15 -17.42 -12.14
N THR A 299 -0.22 -18.21 -12.68
CA THR A 299 1.20 -17.83 -12.79
C THR A 299 1.38 -16.54 -13.57
N GLY A 300 2.26 -15.65 -13.11
CA GLY A 300 2.51 -14.34 -13.72
C GLY A 300 1.61 -13.22 -13.21
N VAL A 301 0.62 -13.55 -12.38
CA VAL A 301 -0.22 -12.61 -11.63
C VAL A 301 0.05 -12.80 -10.14
N VAL A 302 -0.04 -11.72 -9.37
CA VAL A 302 0.17 -11.75 -7.92
C VAL A 302 -1.09 -11.33 -7.18
N LEU A 303 -1.25 -11.77 -5.93
CA LEU A 303 -2.32 -11.30 -5.06
C LEU A 303 -1.96 -9.92 -4.48
N GLY A 304 -2.90 -8.99 -4.54
CA GLY A 304 -2.85 -7.74 -3.79
C GLY A 304 -3.46 -7.88 -2.39
N THR A 305 -3.66 -6.75 -1.72
CA THR A 305 -4.24 -6.69 -0.38
C THR A 305 -5.47 -5.77 -0.42
N PRO A 306 -6.66 -6.23 0.01
CA PRO A 306 -6.98 -7.56 0.55
C PRO A 306 -7.15 -8.66 -0.52
N SER A 307 -6.64 -9.86 -0.25
CA SER A 307 -6.80 -11.04 -1.13
C SER A 307 -8.03 -11.90 -0.79
N SER A 308 -8.71 -11.57 0.30
CA SER A 308 -9.96 -12.18 0.76
C SER A 308 -10.99 -11.12 1.12
N PHE A 309 -12.26 -11.43 0.93
CA PHE A 309 -13.40 -10.59 1.28
C PHE A 309 -14.41 -11.39 2.11
N THR A 310 -14.86 -10.83 3.23
CA THR A 310 -15.89 -11.42 4.08
C THR A 310 -17.19 -10.64 3.97
N LEU A 311 -18.25 -11.28 3.48
CA LEU A 311 -19.60 -10.76 3.55
C LEU A 311 -20.30 -11.36 4.78
N THR A 312 -20.78 -10.53 5.70
CA THR A 312 -21.75 -10.96 6.71
C THR A 312 -23.15 -10.83 6.11
N ILE A 313 -23.88 -11.94 6.10
CA ILE A 313 -25.26 -12.02 5.66
C ILE A 313 -26.11 -11.91 6.92
N GLY A 314 -26.88 -10.82 7.01
CA GLY A 314 -27.76 -10.56 8.14
C GLY A 314 -29.11 -11.21 7.93
N ASP A 315 -29.52 -11.99 8.92
CA ASP A 315 -30.84 -12.61 9.02
C ASP A 315 -31.88 -11.52 9.26
N ASP A 316 -32.94 -11.49 8.44
CA ASP A 316 -34.06 -10.53 8.61
C ASP A 316 -35.39 -11.18 9.01
N ASP A 317 -35.32 -12.47 9.33
CA ASP A 317 -36.43 -13.25 9.83
C ASP A 317 -36.68 -13.05 11.33
N ALA A 318 -37.94 -13.26 11.71
CA ALA A 318 -38.39 -13.16 13.09
C ALA A 318 -39.16 -14.43 13.48
N PRO A 319 -39.06 -14.86 14.75
CA PRO A 319 -39.89 -15.95 15.25
C PRO A 319 -41.37 -15.66 14.97
N PRO A 320 -42.17 -16.67 14.60
CA PRO A 320 -43.60 -16.49 14.38
C PRO A 320 -44.25 -15.94 15.64
N VAL A 321 -45.00 -14.85 15.51
CA VAL A 321 -45.73 -14.27 16.64
C VAL A 321 -47.00 -15.06 16.89
N ILE A 322 -47.14 -15.61 18.09
CA ILE A 322 -48.33 -16.37 18.50
C ILE A 322 -49.33 -15.45 19.17
N GLU A 323 -50.55 -15.36 18.61
CA GLU A 323 -51.67 -14.67 19.26
C GLU A 323 -52.31 -15.57 20.33
N PHE A 324 -52.80 -14.97 21.41
CA PHE A 324 -53.50 -15.66 22.49
C PHE A 324 -54.62 -14.80 23.09
N VAL A 325 -55.42 -15.40 23.97
CA VAL A 325 -56.38 -14.69 24.83
C VAL A 325 -55.91 -14.81 26.27
N ARG A 326 -55.59 -13.68 26.91
CA ARG A 326 -55.14 -13.63 28.30
C ARG A 326 -56.24 -14.11 29.23
N GLY A 327 -55.90 -15.09 30.07
CA GLY A 327 -56.84 -15.73 30.98
C GLY A 327 -57.60 -16.94 30.42
N ASP A 328 -57.52 -17.23 29.11
CA ASP A 328 -58.00 -18.50 28.52
C ASP A 328 -56.84 -19.49 28.59
N THR A 329 -56.63 -20.02 29.78
CA THR A 329 -55.45 -20.81 30.13
C THR A 329 -55.51 -22.22 29.55
N ASN A 330 -56.70 -22.73 29.24
CA ASN A 330 -56.90 -24.04 28.64
C ASN A 330 -56.99 -23.99 27.09
N ALA A 331 -56.96 -22.78 26.51
CA ALA A 331 -57.02 -22.47 25.08
C ALA A 331 -58.29 -22.99 24.38
N ASP A 332 -59.45 -22.90 25.03
CA ASP A 332 -60.74 -23.37 24.52
C ASP A 332 -61.64 -22.26 23.94
N SER A 333 -61.10 -21.04 23.80
CA SER A 333 -61.76 -19.82 23.31
C SER A 333 -62.73 -19.17 24.30
N ALA A 334 -62.78 -19.64 25.55
CA ALA A 334 -63.57 -19.03 26.61
C ALA A 334 -62.69 -18.72 27.82
N VAL A 335 -62.98 -17.60 28.50
CA VAL A 335 -62.43 -17.31 29.83
C VAL A 335 -63.53 -17.60 30.84
N ASP A 336 -63.47 -18.77 31.47
CA ASP A 336 -64.45 -19.28 32.42
C ASP A 336 -63.84 -20.01 33.63
N ILE A 337 -64.66 -20.73 34.40
CA ILE A 337 -64.22 -21.39 35.63
C ILE A 337 -63.21 -22.51 35.39
N THR A 338 -63.15 -23.06 34.19
CA THR A 338 -62.20 -24.10 33.83
C THR A 338 -60.78 -23.55 33.70
N ASP A 339 -60.61 -22.24 33.51
CA ASP A 339 -59.30 -21.61 33.40
C ASP A 339 -58.52 -21.55 34.72
N PRO A 340 -59.06 -20.99 35.83
CA PRO A 340 -58.40 -21.10 37.12
C PRO A 340 -58.10 -22.56 37.51
N ILE A 341 -58.95 -23.51 37.13
CA ILE A 341 -58.74 -24.93 37.41
C ILE A 341 -57.55 -25.47 36.62
N PHE A 342 -57.46 -25.13 35.33
CA PHE A 342 -56.34 -25.52 34.47
C PHE A 342 -55.03 -24.90 34.97
N LEU A 343 -55.02 -23.60 35.25
CA LEU A 343 -53.88 -22.89 35.81
C LEU A 343 -53.40 -23.48 37.15
N LEU A 344 -54.31 -23.78 38.08
CA LEU A 344 -53.94 -24.43 39.35
C LEU A 344 -53.40 -25.85 39.12
N THR A 345 -53.91 -26.55 38.11
CA THR A 345 -53.38 -27.88 37.71
C THR A 345 -51.97 -27.74 37.13
N TYR A 346 -51.70 -26.71 36.32
CA TYR A 346 -50.36 -26.38 35.85
C TYR A 346 -49.40 -26.14 37.03
N LEU A 347 -49.77 -25.26 37.97
CA LEU A 347 -48.94 -24.87 39.11
C LEU A 347 -48.63 -26.02 40.08
N PHE A 348 -49.63 -26.85 40.40
CA PHE A 348 -49.51 -27.83 41.49
C PHE A 348 -49.44 -29.29 41.06
N SER A 349 -49.79 -29.61 39.81
CA SER A 349 -49.83 -30.97 39.29
C SER A 349 -48.89 -31.20 38.10
N GLN A 350 -47.99 -30.25 37.80
CA GLN A 350 -47.08 -30.29 36.65
C GLN A 350 -47.83 -30.50 35.33
N GLY A 351 -48.99 -29.84 35.16
CA GLY A 351 -49.64 -29.77 33.87
C GLY A 351 -48.74 -29.07 32.84
N SER A 352 -48.95 -29.35 31.56
CA SER A 352 -48.30 -28.63 30.45
C SER A 352 -49.28 -27.60 29.90
N ALA A 353 -48.83 -26.36 29.73
CA ALA A 353 -49.56 -25.32 29.02
C ALA A 353 -48.85 -24.99 27.70
N SER A 354 -49.61 -24.73 26.64
CA SER A 354 -49.04 -24.35 25.33
C SER A 354 -48.71 -22.87 25.24
N CYS A 355 -49.26 -22.04 26.14
CA CYS A 355 -49.07 -20.59 26.15
C CYS A 355 -48.95 -20.06 27.57
N LEU A 356 -47.73 -19.75 28.01
CA LEU A 356 -47.51 -19.24 29.37
C LEU A 356 -48.03 -17.82 29.55
N LEU A 357 -48.09 -17.03 28.48
CA LEU A 357 -48.68 -15.69 28.49
C LEU A 357 -50.19 -15.71 28.75
N ALA A 358 -50.90 -16.77 28.35
CA ALA A 358 -52.31 -16.91 28.68
C ALA A 358 -52.52 -17.22 30.18
N LEU A 359 -51.56 -17.90 30.81
CA LEU A 359 -51.58 -18.26 32.22
C LEU A 359 -51.25 -17.09 33.14
N ASP A 360 -50.37 -16.18 32.71
CA ASP A 360 -50.09 -14.89 33.34
C ASP A 360 -51.29 -13.94 33.11
N SER A 361 -52.31 -14.14 33.94
CA SER A 361 -53.61 -13.48 33.80
C SER A 361 -53.63 -12.08 34.40
N ASN A 362 -52.67 -11.76 35.26
CA ASN A 362 -52.52 -10.44 35.84
C ASN A 362 -51.47 -9.57 35.10
N ASP A 363 -50.74 -10.16 34.13
CA ASP A 363 -49.73 -9.52 33.27
C ASP A 363 -48.55 -8.94 34.06
N ASP A 364 -48.07 -9.68 35.07
CA ASP A 364 -46.93 -9.31 35.91
C ASP A 364 -45.60 -10.00 35.54
N ASN A 365 -45.59 -10.70 34.40
CA ASN A 365 -44.50 -11.53 33.88
C ASN A 365 -44.17 -12.75 34.75
N GLY A 366 -45.11 -13.16 35.60
CA GLY A 366 -45.05 -14.38 36.41
C GLY A 366 -46.23 -15.30 36.11
N VAL A 367 -46.03 -16.61 36.28
CA VAL A 367 -47.15 -17.57 36.32
C VAL A 367 -47.20 -18.15 37.73
N ASP A 368 -48.12 -17.65 38.56
CA ASP A 368 -48.27 -18.05 39.95
C ASP A 368 -49.72 -18.00 40.47
N LEU A 369 -49.90 -18.07 41.78
CA LEU A 369 -51.22 -18.07 42.42
C LEU A 369 -51.98 -16.75 42.24
N ALA A 370 -51.28 -15.62 42.07
CA ALA A 370 -51.88 -14.32 41.86
C ALA A 370 -52.71 -14.30 40.57
N ASP A 371 -52.30 -15.05 39.55
CA ASP A 371 -53.05 -15.21 38.29
C ASP A 371 -54.38 -15.92 38.50
N ALA A 372 -54.37 -17.02 39.25
CA ALA A 372 -55.59 -17.76 39.56
C ALA A 372 -56.54 -16.91 40.41
N ILE A 373 -55.99 -16.11 41.34
CA ILE A 373 -56.77 -15.16 42.13
C ILE A 373 -57.34 -14.06 41.23
N SER A 374 -56.57 -13.53 40.28
CA SER A 374 -56.99 -12.51 39.32
C SER A 374 -58.19 -12.99 38.50
N LEU A 375 -58.09 -14.19 37.89
CA LEU A 375 -59.17 -14.79 37.11
C LEU A 375 -60.42 -15.07 37.96
N LEU A 376 -60.28 -15.69 39.13
CA LEU A 376 -61.43 -15.96 40.01
C LEU A 376 -62.11 -14.66 40.47
N THR A 377 -61.33 -13.61 40.72
CA THR A 377 -61.86 -12.30 41.11
C THR A 377 -62.62 -11.66 39.95
N PHE A 378 -62.09 -11.73 38.73
CA PHE A 378 -62.79 -11.30 37.52
C PHE A 378 -64.12 -12.06 37.34
N LEU A 379 -64.08 -13.39 37.39
CA LEU A 379 -65.22 -14.27 37.11
C LEU A 379 -66.36 -14.18 38.15
N PHE A 380 -66.04 -14.04 39.44
CA PHE A 380 -67.04 -14.15 40.51
C PHE A 380 -67.23 -12.90 41.37
N ASN A 381 -66.29 -11.97 41.35
CA ASN A 381 -66.29 -10.81 42.25
C ASN A 381 -66.31 -9.46 41.52
N ASN A 382 -66.68 -9.45 40.23
CA ASN A 382 -66.65 -8.27 39.36
C ASN A 382 -65.29 -7.53 39.42
N GLY A 383 -64.19 -8.30 39.46
CA GLY A 383 -62.84 -7.78 39.34
C GLY A 383 -62.58 -7.14 37.96
N PRO A 384 -61.41 -6.49 37.79
CA PRO A 384 -60.98 -6.03 36.48
C PRO A 384 -60.88 -7.21 35.50
N ALA A 385 -61.19 -6.98 34.22
CA ALA A 385 -60.92 -7.94 33.16
C ALA A 385 -59.42 -8.18 33.01
N PRO A 386 -58.99 -9.36 32.50
CA PRO A 386 -57.60 -9.59 32.16
C PRO A 386 -57.06 -8.45 31.28
N PRO A 387 -55.81 -8.01 31.50
CA PRO A 387 -55.13 -7.11 30.59
C PRO A 387 -55.12 -7.63 29.15
N ALA A 388 -54.86 -6.75 28.18
CA ALA A 388 -54.78 -7.17 26.79
C ALA A 388 -53.70 -8.26 26.60
N PRO A 389 -53.91 -9.23 25.69
CA PRO A 389 -55.04 -9.39 24.78
C PRO A 389 -56.27 -10.09 25.42
N TYR A 390 -57.40 -9.40 25.54
CA TYR A 390 -58.70 -9.96 25.97
C TYR A 390 -59.84 -9.04 25.48
N PRO A 391 -61.02 -9.55 25.07
CA PRO A 391 -61.42 -10.96 24.95
C PRO A 391 -61.07 -11.59 23.59
N THR A 392 -60.40 -10.85 22.72
CA THR A 392 -60.00 -11.32 21.39
C THR A 392 -58.54 -11.70 21.37
N CYS A 393 -58.18 -12.60 20.46
CA CYS A 393 -56.80 -12.91 20.13
C CYS A 393 -55.99 -11.62 19.89
N GLY A 394 -54.76 -11.63 20.37
CA GLY A 394 -53.79 -10.59 20.12
C GLY A 394 -52.42 -10.95 20.65
N GLN A 395 -51.48 -10.04 20.44
CA GLN A 395 -50.10 -10.17 20.90
C GLN A 395 -49.98 -9.64 22.33
N ASP A 396 -48.98 -10.13 23.06
CA ASP A 396 -48.59 -9.52 24.32
C ASP A 396 -47.96 -8.15 24.04
N ALA A 397 -48.53 -7.10 24.64
CA ALA A 397 -48.05 -5.74 24.49
C ALA A 397 -47.04 -5.36 25.58
N THR A 398 -46.80 -6.23 26.56
CA THR A 398 -45.94 -5.98 27.72
C THR A 398 -44.46 -6.10 27.34
N PRO A 399 -43.67 -5.01 27.37
CA PRO A 399 -42.27 -5.07 26.98
C PRO A 399 -41.43 -5.84 28.00
N GLY A 400 -40.53 -6.71 27.53
CA GLY A 400 -39.49 -7.33 28.35
C GLY A 400 -39.92 -8.54 29.18
N GLY A 401 -41.05 -9.18 28.84
CA GLY A 401 -41.43 -10.48 29.39
C GLY A 401 -40.50 -11.60 28.92
N THR A 402 -40.32 -12.63 29.75
CA THR A 402 -39.59 -13.88 29.40
C THR A 402 -40.52 -15.07 29.17
N LEU A 403 -41.84 -14.84 29.26
CA LEU A 403 -42.86 -15.85 29.01
C LEU A 403 -43.15 -15.89 27.52
N GLU A 404 -43.35 -17.10 26.99
CA GLU A 404 -43.60 -17.32 25.56
C GLU A 404 -44.82 -18.24 25.38
N CYS A 405 -45.36 -18.24 24.16
CA CYS A 405 -46.35 -19.21 23.74
C CYS A 405 -45.78 -20.09 22.64
N ALA A 406 -45.75 -21.41 22.88
CA ALA A 406 -45.39 -22.39 21.87
C ALA A 406 -46.55 -22.66 20.89
N GLY A 407 -47.77 -22.25 21.25
CA GLY A 407 -48.95 -22.28 20.40
C GLY A 407 -50.23 -22.00 21.19
N PHE A 408 -51.30 -21.59 20.51
CA PHE A 408 -52.59 -21.32 21.14
C PHE A 408 -53.74 -21.73 20.21
N ALA A 409 -54.36 -22.88 20.48
CA ALA A 409 -55.31 -23.50 19.55
C ALA A 409 -56.58 -22.66 19.30
N ALA A 410 -56.92 -21.76 20.21
CA ALA A 410 -58.07 -20.87 20.11
C ALA A 410 -57.84 -19.64 19.22
N CYS A 411 -56.60 -19.36 18.83
CA CYS A 411 -56.26 -18.28 17.91
C CYS A 411 -55.76 -18.84 16.55
N PRO A 412 -56.17 -18.22 15.42
CA PRO A 412 -55.92 -18.72 14.07
C PRO A 412 -54.46 -18.59 13.61
#